data_AF-G5A9C5-F1
#
_entry.id   AF-G5A9C5-F1
#
_cell.length_a   1.000
_cell.length_b   1.000
_cell.length_c   1.000
_cell.angle_alpha   90.00
_cell.angle_beta   90.00
_cell.angle_gamma   90.00
#
_symmetry.space_group_name_H-M   'P 1'
#
loop_
_entity.id
_entity.type
_entity.pdbx_description
1 polymer ?
#
loop_
_entity_poly.entity_id
_entity_poly.type
_entity_poly.pdbx_seq_one_letter_code
_entity_poly.pdbx_strand_id
1 'polypeptide(L)' 'TVWVKCRGASKERASVMLLGESDGNRYTPFVVFKVKPSKYNAIQEENNARRYGFGIRNWKNVRTI' A
#
# COMPACT_ATOMS: atom_id res chain seq x y z
N THR A 1 12.56 -0.20 2.61
CA THR A 1 11.85 1.07 2.33
C THR A 1 12.29 1.57 0.97
N VAL A 2 11.35 1.85 0.06
CA VAL A 2 11.67 2.44 -1.24
C VAL A 2 11.17 3.88 -1.32
N TRP A 3 11.91 4.70 -2.05
CA TRP A 3 11.51 6.05 -2.40
C TRP A 3 11.08 6.05 -3.86
N VAL A 4 9.83 6.42 -4.13
CA VAL A 4 9.32 6.50 -5.51
C VAL A 4 9.06 7.95 -5.86
N LYS A 5 9.53 8.37 -7.03
CA LYS A 5 9.28 9.69 -7.58
C LYS A 5 8.04 9.64 -8.46
N CYS A 6 6.92 10.15 -7.98
CA CYS A 6 5.71 10.34 -8.78
C CYS A 6 5.81 11.68 -9.53
N ARG A 7 5.47 11.70 -10.83
CA ARG A 7 5.62 12.89 -11.70
C ARG A 7 4.86 14.09 -11.10
N GLY A 8 5.60 15.13 -10.71
CA GLY A 8 5.05 16.41 -10.23
C GLY A 8 4.63 16.46 -8.75
N ALA A 9 4.73 15.37 -8.00
CA ALA A 9 4.40 15.35 -6.57
C ALA A 9 5.67 15.20 -5.69
N SER A 10 5.57 15.61 -4.43
CA SER A 10 6.63 15.38 -3.44
C SER A 10 6.89 13.88 -3.28
N LYS A 11 8.12 13.52 -2.87
CA LYS A 11 8.49 12.12 -2.63
C LYS A 11 7.62 11.55 -1.51
N GLU A 12 6.70 10.66 -1.85
CA GLU A 12 5.90 9.95 -0.86
C GLU A 12 6.61 8.67 -0.43
N ARG A 13 6.53 8.37 0.87
CA ARG A 13 7.08 7.14 1.43
C ARG A 13 6.15 5.99 1.05
N ALA A 14 6.64 5.06 0.24
CA ALA A 14 5.89 3.89 -0.17
C ALA A 14 6.26 2.66 0.68
N SER A 15 5.25 1.86 1.02
CA SER A 15 5.44 0.54 1.62
C SER A 15 5.67 -0.47 0.50
N VAL A 16 6.78 -1.19 0.58
CA VAL A 16 7.01 -2.35 -0.30
C VAL A 16 6.50 -3.58 0.42
N MET A 17 5.65 -4.33 -0.27
CA MET A 17 5.37 -5.71 0.11
C MET A 17 6.34 -6.57 -0.68
N LEU A 18 7.32 -7.14 0.03
CA LEU A 18 8.23 -8.11 -0.54
C LEU A 18 7.59 -9.48 -0.36
N LEU A 19 7.17 -10.11 -1.46
CA LEU A 19 6.94 -11.55 -1.45
C LEU A 19 8.30 -12.24 -1.57
N GLY A 20 8.66 -13.01 -0.57
CA GLY A 20 9.84 -13.86 -0.58
C GLY A 20 9.51 -15.14 0.15
N GLU A 21 9.83 -16.28 -0.46
CA GLU A 21 9.86 -17.55 0.26
C GLU A 21 11.10 -17.60 1.14
N SER A 22 11.02 -18.35 2.26
CA SER A 22 12.17 -18.61 3.14
C SER A 22 13.36 -19.22 2.39
N ASP A 23 13.08 -19.89 1.28
CA ASP A 23 14.01 -20.73 0.54
C ASP A 23 14.86 -19.92 -0.46
N GLY A 24 14.75 -18.59 -0.43
CA GLY A 24 15.59 -17.68 -1.19
C GLY A 24 15.04 -17.31 -2.57
N ASN A 25 13.84 -17.79 -2.94
CA ASN A 25 13.16 -17.35 -4.14
C ASN A 25 12.75 -15.86 -4.02
N ARG A 26 13.29 -15.05 -4.93
CA ARG A 26 13.01 -13.62 -5.02
C ARG A 26 11.93 -13.38 -6.07
N TYR A 27 10.73 -13.00 -5.62
CA TYR A 27 9.70 -12.52 -6.52
C TYR A 27 9.92 -11.05 -6.84
N THR A 28 9.44 -10.61 -8.00
CA THR A 28 9.47 -9.20 -8.36
C THR A 28 8.68 -8.41 -7.31
N PRO A 29 9.30 -7.46 -6.59
CA PRO A 29 8.61 -6.70 -5.56
C PRO A 29 7.60 -5.76 -6.22
N PHE A 30 6.42 -5.63 -5.62
CA PHE A 30 5.42 -4.64 -6.00
C PHE A 30 5.35 -3.54 -4.94
N VAL A 31 5.13 -2.31 -5.41
CA VAL A 31 5.00 -1.14 -4.55
C VAL A 31 3.54 -0.79 -4.41
N VAL A 32 3.02 -0.78 -3.18
CA VAL A 32 1.64 -0.38 -2.90
C VAL A 32 1.64 1.02 -2.31
N PHE A 33 1.05 1.97 -3.01
CA PHE A 33 0.88 3.33 -2.53
C PHE A 33 -0.38 3.43 -1.67
N LYS A 34 -0.24 4.05 -0.49
CA LYS A 34 -1.39 4.50 0.27
C LYS A 34 -2.01 5.67 -0.47
N VAL A 35 -3.31 5.59 -0.76
CA VAL A 35 -4.05 6.69 -1.36
C VAL A 35 -4.33 7.76 -0.32
N LYS A 36 -4.63 8.98 -0.78
CA LYS A 36 -5.04 10.09 0.09
C LYS A 36 -6.17 9.64 1.04
N PRO A 37 -6.17 10.08 2.31
CA PRO A 37 -7.23 9.75 3.25
C PRO A 37 -8.62 10.07 2.70
N SER A 38 -9.60 9.27 3.09
CA SER A 38 -11.00 9.53 2.76
C SER A 38 -11.44 10.87 3.36
N LYS A 39 -12.28 11.61 2.64
CA LYS A 39 -12.94 12.83 3.18
C LYS A 39 -13.93 12.51 4.30
N TYR A 40 -14.42 11.27 4.35
CA TYR A 40 -15.37 10.81 5.37
C TYR A 40 -14.61 10.12 6.49
N ASN A 41 -14.65 10.71 7.69
CA ASN A 41 -13.89 10.26 8.86
C ASN A 41 -14.20 8.81 9.25
N ALA A 42 -15.48 8.41 9.26
CA ALA A 42 -15.88 7.02 9.55
C ALA A 42 -15.24 6.01 8.59
N ILE A 43 -15.13 6.36 7.30
CA ILE A 43 -14.47 5.50 6.30
C ILE A 43 -12.95 5.49 6.54
N GLN A 44 -12.37 6.61 6.95
CA GLN A 44 -10.94 6.67 7.26
C GLN A 44 -10.58 5.83 8.49
N GLU A 45 -11.40 5.88 9.54
CA GLU A 45 -11.25 5.04 10.72
C GLU A 45 -11.37 3.56 10.36
N GLU A 46 -12.37 3.18 9.56
CA GLU A 46 -12.51 1.80 9.11
C GLU A 46 -11.34 1.35 8.23
N ASN A 47 -10.85 2.21 7.32
CA ASN A 47 -9.67 1.92 6.51
C ASN A 47 -8.43 1.71 7.38
N ASN A 48 -8.24 2.52 8.42
CA ASN A 48 -7.13 2.37 9.34
C ASN A 48 -7.23 1.08 10.17
N ALA A 49 -8.41 0.81 10.74
CA ALA A 49 -8.62 -0.32 11.64
C ALA A 49 -8.65 -1.68 10.92
N ARG A 50 -9.29 -1.77 9.75
CA ARG A 50 -9.56 -3.04 9.06
C ARG A 50 -8.74 -3.25 7.79
N ARG A 51 -8.20 -2.18 7.21
CA ARG A 51 -7.55 -2.20 5.89
C ARG A 51 -6.13 -1.66 5.94
N TYR A 52 -5.53 -1.53 7.13
CA TYR A 52 -4.15 -1.07 7.34
C TYR A 52 -3.83 0.30 6.70
N GLY A 53 -4.85 1.15 6.58
CA GLY A 53 -4.77 2.46 5.93
C GLY A 53 -4.91 2.42 4.41
N PHE A 54 -5.25 1.27 3.81
CA PHE A 54 -5.63 1.17 2.40
C PHE A 54 -7.13 1.46 2.22
N GLY A 55 -7.45 2.17 1.14
CA GLY A 55 -8.85 2.31 0.70
C GLY A 55 -9.42 0.99 0.19
N ILE A 56 -10.74 0.86 0.22
CA ILE A 56 -11.45 -0.38 -0.12
C ILE A 56 -11.11 -0.95 -1.51
N ARG A 57 -10.83 -0.09 -2.51
CA ARG A 57 -10.43 -0.53 -3.86
C ARG A 57 -9.07 -1.21 -3.86
N ASN A 58 -8.07 -0.59 -3.23
CA ASN A 58 -6.73 -1.16 -3.15
C ASN A 58 -6.69 -2.37 -2.22
N TRP A 59 -7.50 -2.38 -1.16
CA TRP A 59 -7.58 -3.49 -0.22
C TRP A 59 -7.98 -4.81 -0.89
N LYS A 60 -8.88 -4.77 -1.89
CA LYS A 60 -9.24 -5.96 -2.68
C LYS A 60 -8.05 -6.55 -3.44
N ASN A 61 -7.19 -5.70 -3.97
CA ASN A 61 -6.01 -6.15 -4.70
C ASN A 61 -4.97 -6.68 -3.70
N VAL A 62 -4.71 -5.93 -2.62
CA VAL A 62 -3.72 -6.30 -1.60
C VAL A 62 -4.06 -7.63 -0.91
N ARG A 63 -5.33 -7.93 -0.61
CA ARG A 63 -5.71 -9.22 0.01
C ARG A 63 -5.58 -10.43 -0.91
N THR A 64 -5.44 -10.20 -2.21
CA THR A 64 -5.41 -11.25 -3.23
C THR A 64 -3.97 -11.57 -3.65
N ILE A 65 -3.01 -10.79 -3.15
CA ILE A 65 -1.58 -11.04 -3.28
C ILE A 65 -1.13 -11.88 -2.09
#